data_AF-A0A947UR28-F1
#
_entry.id   AF-A0A947UR28-F1
#
_cell.length_a   1.000
_cell.length_b   1.000
_cell.length_c   1.000
_cell.angle_alpha   90.00
_cell.angle_beta   90.00
_cell.angle_gamma   90.00
#
_symmetry.space_group_name_H-M   'P 1'
#
loop_
_entity.id
_entity.type
_entity.pdbx_description
1 polymer ?
#
loop_
_entity_poly.entity_id
_entity_poly.type
_entity_poly.pdbx_seq_one_letter_code
_entity_poly.pdbx_strand_id
1 'polypeptide(L)'
;MTVLDALARALRDLFNLRVLWVAVWPMLAALLLWLALGVTFWGTFSGWIEQGLGALGIQTWLADLEPRWIANAIQALLHLMLFVPLVMLTALVITALFGMPALIRVVAGRDYPELRRENGGGLIGNLWNAAVAIAVFVVLWLVTLPLWL
;
A
#
# COMPACT_ATOMS: atom_id res chain seq x y z
N MET A 1 32.32 18.82 2.16
CA MET A 1 30.98 18.53 2.68
C MET A 1 31.08 17.29 3.55
N THR A 2 30.69 17.35 4.82
CA THR A 2 30.70 16.17 5.67
C THR A 2 29.46 15.31 5.39
N VAL A 3 29.52 14.00 5.66
CA VAL A 3 28.37 13.09 5.47
C VAL A 3 27.15 13.57 6.27
N LEU A 4 27.38 14.17 7.45
CA LEU A 4 26.35 14.75 8.30
C LEU A 4 25.64 15.94 7.65
N ASP A 5 26.35 16.81 6.93
CA ASP A 5 25.74 17.94 6.22
C ASP A 5 24.84 17.48 5.07
N ALA A 6 25.27 16.43 4.35
CA ALA A 6 24.47 15.83 3.28
C ALA A 6 23.19 15.18 3.85
N LEU A 7 23.30 14.45 4.97
CA LEU A 7 22.18 13.84 5.68
C LEU A 7 21.19 14.88 6.22
N ALA A 8 21.70 15.95 6.83
CA ALA A 8 20.88 17.04 7.35
C ALA A 8 20.14 17.79 6.23
N ARG A 9 20.78 17.96 5.08
CA ARG A 9 20.18 18.62 3.90
C ARG A 9 19.13 17.72 3.24
N ALA A 10 19.39 16.42 3.12
CA ALA A 10 18.42 15.43 2.63
C ALA A 10 17.19 15.32 3.54
N LEU A 11 17.38 15.30 4.86
CA LEU A 11 16.28 15.36 5.84
C LEU A 11 15.43 16.62 5.66
N ARG A 12 16.08 17.77 5.47
CA ARG A 12 15.39 19.05 5.26
C ARG A 12 14.61 19.09 3.95
N ASP A 13 15.14 18.48 2.90
CA ASP A 13 14.43 18.30 1.62
C ASP A 13 13.25 17.32 1.75
N LEU A 14 13.32 16.33 2.66
CA LEU A 14 12.18 15.46 3.01
C LEU A 14 11.02 16.25 3.64
N PHE A 15 11.34 17.27 4.44
CA PHE A 15 10.36 18.20 5.04
C PHE A 15 9.88 19.28 4.08
N ASN A 16 10.38 19.33 2.85
CA ASN A 16 9.86 20.24 1.86
C ASN A 16 8.47 19.75 1.42
N LEU A 17 7.43 20.53 1.73
CA LEU A 17 6.00 20.15 1.55
C LEU A 17 5.72 19.54 0.17
N ARG A 18 6.42 20.01 -0.87
CA ARG A 18 6.25 19.53 -2.24
C ARG A 18 6.73 18.09 -2.45
N VAL A 19 7.85 17.71 -1.83
CA VAL A 19 8.41 16.35 -1.90
C VAL A 19 7.60 15.42 -0.99
N LEU A 20 7.28 15.88 0.22
CA LEU A 20 6.43 15.15 1.15
C LEU A 20 5.08 14.81 0.51
N TRP A 21 4.46 15.77 -0.17
CA TRP A 21 3.17 15.54 -0.83
C TRP A 21 3.25 14.43 -1.87
N VAL A 22 4.30 14.37 -2.70
CA VAL A 22 4.51 13.32 -3.72
C VAL A 22 4.54 11.91 -3.12
N ALA A 23 5.07 11.76 -1.91
CA ALA A 23 5.12 10.48 -1.19
C ALA A 23 3.85 10.18 -0.37
N VAL A 24 3.19 11.22 0.15
CA VAL A 24 2.04 11.07 1.07
C VAL A 24 0.73 10.87 0.31
N TRP A 25 0.54 11.54 -0.84
CA TRP A 25 -0.72 11.45 -1.58
C TRP A 25 -1.12 10.02 -2.01
N PRO A 26 -0.21 9.12 -2.46
CA PRO A 26 -0.56 7.75 -2.81
C PRO A 26 -1.10 6.97 -1.61
N MET A 27 -0.46 7.20 -0.45
CA MET A 27 -0.81 6.54 0.80
C MET A 27 -2.16 7.05 1.32
N LEU A 28 -2.41 8.36 1.23
CA LEU A 28 -3.71 8.95 1.54
C LEU A 28 -4.80 8.46 0.59
N ALA A 29 -4.53 8.38 -0.72
CA ALA A 29 -5.50 7.91 -1.70
C ALA A 29 -5.88 6.44 -1.45
N ALA A 30 -4.89 5.57 -1.21
CA ALA A 30 -5.12 4.18 -0.85
C ALA A 30 -5.89 4.05 0.48
N LEU A 31 -5.50 4.83 1.49
CA LEU A 31 -6.18 4.84 2.78
C LEU A 31 -7.64 5.27 2.65
N LEU A 32 -7.91 6.36 1.93
CA LEU A 32 -9.27 6.86 1.71
C LEU A 32 -10.12 5.86 0.91
N LEU A 33 -9.53 5.24 -0.12
CA LEU A 33 -10.19 4.20 -0.91
C LEU A 33 -10.61 3.03 -0.01
N TRP A 34 -9.68 2.48 0.76
CA TRP A 34 -9.98 1.35 1.65
C TRP A 34 -10.87 1.75 2.81
N LEU A 35 -10.78 2.97 3.34
CA LEU A 35 -11.72 3.45 4.36
C LEU A 35 -13.14 3.51 3.79
N ALA A 36 -13.31 4.06 2.59
CA ALA A 36 -14.61 4.10 1.91
C ALA A 36 -15.14 2.68 1.63
N LEU A 37 -14.29 1.78 1.12
CA LEU A 37 -14.66 0.38 0.89
C LEU A 37 -14.98 -0.36 2.20
N GLY A 38 -14.21 -0.14 3.26
CA GLY A 38 -14.43 -0.76 4.56
C GLY A 38 -15.75 -0.33 5.19
N VAL A 39 -16.13 0.95 5.07
CA VAL A 39 -17.42 1.45 5.55
C VAL A 39 -18.59 0.93 4.69
N THR A 40 -18.43 0.94 3.36
CA THR A 40 -19.52 0.56 2.43
C THR A 40 -19.75 -0.96 2.36
N PHE A 41 -18.68 -1.75 2.42
CA PHE A 41 -18.71 -3.21 2.31
C PHE A 41 -18.39 -3.91 3.65
N TRP A 42 -18.59 -3.21 4.78
CA TRP A 42 -18.29 -3.74 6.11
C TRP A 42 -18.84 -5.16 6.31
N GLY A 43 -20.15 -5.36 6.06
CA GLY A 43 -20.80 -6.65 6.23
C GLY A 43 -20.26 -7.75 5.32
N THR A 44 -19.80 -7.42 4.11
CA THR A 44 -19.16 -8.39 3.20
C THR A 44 -17.82 -8.86 3.75
N PHE A 45 -16.97 -7.93 4.20
CA PHE A 45 -15.66 -8.28 4.77
C PHE A 45 -15.82 -9.04 6.09
N SER A 46 -16.73 -8.62 6.96
CA SER A 46 -17.03 -9.34 8.20
C SER A 46 -17.53 -10.76 7.91
N GLY A 47 -18.42 -10.91 6.92
CA GLY A 47 -18.91 -12.23 6.50
C GLY A 47 -17.81 -13.15 5.97
N TRP A 48 -16.84 -12.61 5.20
CA TRP A 48 -15.68 -13.40 4.75
C TRP A 48 -14.78 -13.84 5.89
N ILE A 49 -14.52 -12.95 6.86
CA ILE A 49 -13.73 -13.27 8.05
C ILE A 49 -14.45 -14.35 8.88
N GLU A 50 -15.75 -14.21 9.11
CA GLU A 50 -16.55 -15.21 9.83
C GLU A 50 -16.55 -16.57 9.12
N GLN A 51 -16.71 -16.60 7.81
CA GLN A 51 -16.64 -17.82 7.01
C GLN A 51 -15.26 -18.49 7.11
N GLY A 52 -14.18 -17.70 7.02
CA GLY A 52 -12.81 -18.20 7.18
C GLY A 52 -12.55 -18.76 8.59
N LEU A 53 -12.99 -18.06 9.63
CA LEU A 53 -12.89 -18.53 11.01
C LEU A 53 -13.73 -19.77 11.26
N GLY A 54 -14.91 -19.87 10.65
CA GLY A 54 -15.79 -21.04 10.70
C GLY A 54 -15.14 -22.26 10.05
N ALA A 55 -14.51 -22.09 8.87
CA ALA A 55 -13.80 -23.17 8.18
C ALA A 55 -12.62 -23.74 9.00
N LEU A 56 -12.00 -22.91 9.84
CA LEU A 56 -10.91 -23.30 10.73
C LEU A 56 -11.40 -23.80 12.11
N GLY A 57 -12.71 -23.78 12.37
CA GLY A 57 -13.29 -24.14 13.67
C GLY A 57 -12.99 -23.15 14.80
N ILE A 58 -12.47 -21.96 14.49
CA ILE A 58 -12.10 -20.93 15.48
C ILE A 58 -13.34 -20.18 15.97
N GLN A 59 -14.42 -20.17 15.19
CA GLN A 59 -15.63 -19.40 15.51
C GLN A 59 -16.33 -19.89 16.79
N THR A 60 -16.35 -21.20 17.06
CA THR A 60 -16.90 -21.76 18.29
C THR A 60 -16.04 -21.39 19.50
N TRP A 61 -14.72 -21.48 19.37
CA TRP A 61 -13.79 -21.02 20.41
C TRP A 61 -13.96 -19.53 20.72
N LEU A 62 -14.16 -18.69 19.70
CA LEU A 62 -14.45 -17.26 19.87
C LEU A 62 -15.80 -17.01 20.58
N ALA A 63 -16.81 -17.84 20.32
CA ALA A 63 -18.13 -17.73 20.95
C ALA A 63 -18.10 -18.10 22.44
N ASP A 64 -17.22 -19.01 22.83
CA ASP A 64 -17.05 -19.47 24.21
C ASP A 64 -16.16 -18.52 25.05
N LEU A 65 -15.54 -17.50 24.45
CA LEU A 65 -14.73 -16.50 25.15
C LEU A 65 -15.61 -15.51 25.93
N GLU A 66 -15.57 -15.65 27.25
CA GLU A 66 -16.05 -14.63 28.20
C GLU A 66 -14.84 -13.92 28.85
N PRO A 67 -14.82 -12.56 28.87
CA PRO A 67 -15.89 -11.68 28.46
C PRO A 67 -15.90 -11.37 26.95
N ARG A 68 -17.10 -11.16 26.39
CA ARG A 68 -17.32 -10.96 24.94
C ARG A 68 -16.55 -9.82 24.29
N TRP A 69 -16.06 -8.84 25.06
CA TRP A 69 -15.25 -7.76 24.51
C TRP A 69 -13.93 -8.28 23.92
N ILE A 70 -13.40 -9.41 24.42
CA ILE A 70 -12.19 -10.04 23.90
C ILE A 70 -12.44 -10.55 22.48
N ALA A 71 -13.56 -11.25 22.26
CA ALA A 71 -13.94 -11.74 20.94
C ALA A 71 -14.11 -10.58 19.93
N ASN A 72 -14.77 -9.50 20.35
CA ASN A 72 -14.90 -8.29 19.53
C ASN A 72 -13.54 -7.63 19.22
N ALA A 73 -12.64 -7.58 20.19
CA ALA A 73 -11.30 -7.03 19.99
C ALA A 73 -10.46 -7.87 19.01
N ILE A 74 -10.54 -9.21 19.11
CA ILE A 74 -9.89 -10.13 18.17
C ILE A 74 -10.45 -9.93 16.76
N GLN A 75 -11.77 -9.85 16.61
CA GLN A 75 -12.40 -9.58 15.31
C GLN A 75 -11.94 -8.24 14.74
N ALA A 76 -11.89 -7.17 15.54
CA ALA A 76 -11.40 -5.87 15.09
C ALA A 76 -9.92 -5.93 14.64
N LEU A 77 -9.08 -6.67 15.36
CA LEU A 77 -7.69 -6.91 14.99
C LEU A 77 -7.57 -7.67 13.67
N LEU A 78 -8.41 -8.68 13.43
CA LEU A 78 -8.42 -9.43 12.16
C LEU A 78 -8.80 -8.54 10.98
N HIS A 79 -9.80 -7.66 11.16
CA HIS A 79 -10.14 -6.66 10.14
C HIS A 79 -8.96 -5.74 9.86
N LEU A 80 -8.29 -5.22 10.89
CA LEU A 80 -7.13 -4.36 10.73
C LEU A 80 -5.98 -5.10 10.02
N MET A 81 -5.71 -6.35 10.42
CA MET A 81 -4.66 -7.19 9.85
C MET A 81 -4.90 -7.49 8.36
N LEU A 82 -6.15 -7.55 7.92
CA LEU A 82 -6.50 -7.67 6.50
C LEU A 82 -6.37 -6.33 5.76
N PHE A 83 -6.87 -5.24 6.34
CA PHE A 83 -6.93 -3.93 5.68
C PHE A 83 -5.58 -3.25 5.54
N VAL A 84 -4.73 -3.29 6.57
CA VAL A 84 -3.41 -2.65 6.57
C VAL A 84 -2.54 -3.08 5.38
N PRO A 85 -2.30 -4.38 5.13
CA PRO A 85 -1.49 -4.81 3.99
C PRO A 85 -2.13 -4.46 2.65
N LEU A 86 -3.46 -4.48 2.55
CA LEU A 86 -4.17 -4.07 1.33
C LEU A 86 -4.00 -2.57 1.03
N VAL A 87 -4.07 -1.72 2.06
CA VAL A 87 -3.73 -0.29 1.94
C VAL A 87 -2.28 -0.13 1.52
N MET A 88 -1.34 -0.83 2.15
CA MET A 88 0.08 -0.73 1.79
C MET A 88 0.35 -1.19 0.36
N LEU A 89 -0.24 -2.31 -0.07
CA LEU A 89 -0.07 -2.86 -1.41
C LEU A 89 -0.64 -1.90 -2.46
N THR A 90 -1.84 -1.37 -2.23
CA THR A 90 -2.46 -0.40 -3.15
C THR A 90 -1.70 0.92 -3.17
N ALA A 91 -1.23 1.41 -2.02
CA ALA A 91 -0.36 2.58 -1.94
C ALA A 91 0.95 2.36 -2.72
N LEU A 92 1.55 1.18 -2.60
CA LEU A 92 2.75 0.81 -3.35
C LEU A 92 2.48 0.77 -4.85
N VAL A 93 1.35 0.21 -5.28
CA VAL A 93 0.92 0.19 -6.68
C VAL A 93 0.71 1.60 -7.23
N ILE A 94 -0.02 2.45 -6.50
CA ILE A 94 -0.21 3.86 -6.88
C ILE A 94 1.15 4.56 -6.94
N THR A 95 2.03 4.33 -5.96
CA THR A 95 3.38 4.89 -5.96
C THR A 95 4.24 4.38 -7.13
N ALA A 96 4.11 3.11 -7.53
CA ALA A 96 4.83 2.58 -8.69
C ALA A 96 4.31 3.21 -10.00
N LEU A 97 3.00 3.33 -10.13
CA LEU A 97 2.31 3.92 -11.29
C LEU A 97 2.62 5.41 -11.48
N PHE A 98 2.65 6.17 -10.39
CA PHE A 98 2.69 7.63 -10.45
C PHE A 98 3.98 8.23 -9.85
N GLY A 99 4.64 7.52 -8.95
CA GLY A 99 5.87 7.97 -8.27
C GLY A 99 7.09 7.95 -9.16
N MET A 100 7.34 6.87 -9.91
CA MET A 100 8.46 6.81 -10.87
C MET A 100 8.43 7.95 -11.92
N PRO A 101 7.32 8.23 -12.62
CA PRO A 101 7.26 9.35 -13.55
C PRO A 101 7.33 10.71 -12.86
N ALA A 102 6.81 10.86 -11.62
CA ALA A 102 6.91 12.11 -10.86
C ALA A 102 8.35 12.39 -10.40
N LEU A 103 9.06 11.37 -9.92
CA LEU A 103 10.45 11.47 -9.47
C LEU A 103 11.37 11.82 -10.64
N ILE A 104 11.19 11.14 -11.79
CA ILE A 104 11.90 11.46 -13.04
C ILE A 104 11.61 12.90 -13.47
N ARG A 105 10.36 13.38 -13.32
CA ARG A 105 9.97 14.75 -13.68
C ARG A 105 10.62 15.82 -12.78
N VAL A 106 10.82 15.52 -11.50
CA VAL A 106 11.48 16.40 -10.52
C VAL A 106 13.00 16.43 -10.75
N VAL A 107 13.63 15.28 -10.95
CA VAL A 107 15.09 15.18 -11.19
C VAL A 107 15.47 15.77 -12.55
N ALA A 108 14.72 15.47 -13.61
CA ALA A 108 14.98 16.02 -14.95
C ALA A 108 14.84 17.55 -14.98
N GLY A 109 13.92 18.12 -14.20
CA GLY A 109 13.72 19.58 -14.15
C GLY A 109 14.75 20.33 -13.31
N ARG A 110 15.39 19.67 -12.33
CA ARG A 110 16.33 20.30 -11.40
C ARG A 110 17.79 20.13 -11.84
N ASP A 111 18.17 18.96 -12.35
CA ASP A 111 19.57 18.61 -12.61
C ASP A 111 19.92 18.50 -14.11
N TYR A 112 18.93 18.39 -15.02
CA TYR A 112 19.16 18.27 -16.47
C TYR A 112 18.17 19.08 -17.34
N PRO A 113 18.14 20.42 -17.21
CA PRO A 113 17.17 21.27 -17.91
C PRO A 113 17.29 21.25 -19.45
N GLU A 114 18.43 20.80 -20.01
CA GLU A 114 18.68 20.77 -21.46
C GLU A 114 18.22 19.47 -22.15
N LEU A 115 17.82 18.44 -21.40
CA LEU A 115 17.38 17.16 -21.98
C LEU A 115 15.94 17.23 -22.50
N ARG A 116 15.77 17.00 -23.81
CA ARG A 116 14.46 16.91 -24.48
C ARG A 116 13.70 15.70 -23.95
N ARG A 117 12.47 15.91 -23.47
CA ARG A 117 11.56 14.83 -23.06
C ARG A 117 11.25 13.92 -24.24
N GLU A 118 11.84 12.73 -24.27
CA GLU A 118 11.26 11.66 -25.08
C GLU A 118 9.96 11.21 -24.39
N ASN A 119 8.84 11.32 -25.10
CA ASN A 119 7.49 11.03 -24.60
C ASN A 119 7.25 9.51 -24.36
N GLY A 120 8.26 8.75 -23.91
CA GLY A 120 8.23 7.29 -23.76
C GLY A 120 7.44 6.77 -22.55
N GLY A 121 6.89 7.65 -21.72
CA GLY A 121 6.17 7.30 -20.48
C GLY A 121 4.70 7.72 -20.49
N GLY A 122 3.96 7.38 -21.54
CA GLY A 122 2.52 7.63 -21.61
C GLY A 122 1.77 6.92 -20.47
N LEU A 123 0.67 7.52 -20.00
CA LEU A 123 -0.20 6.98 -18.93
C LEU A 123 -0.59 5.50 -19.16
N ILE A 124 -0.81 5.13 -20.43
CA ILE A 124 -1.15 3.78 -20.87
C ILE A 124 0.04 2.81 -20.73
N GLY A 125 1.27 3.24 -21.05
CA GLY A 125 2.48 2.43 -20.90
C GLY A 125 2.82 2.17 -19.43
N ASN A 126 2.63 3.18 -18.57
CA ASN A 126 2.79 3.01 -17.13
C ASN A 126 1.72 2.09 -16.53
N LEU A 127 0.47 2.19 -16.98
CA LEU A 127 -0.61 1.33 -16.54
C LEU A 127 -0.35 -0.14 -16.87
N TRP A 128 0.14 -0.41 -18.09
CA TRP A 128 0.55 -1.75 -18.51
C TRP A 128 1.73 -2.27 -17.69
N ASN A 129 2.75 -1.44 -17.48
CA ASN A 129 3.93 -1.85 -16.71
C ASN A 129 3.58 -2.18 -15.24
N ALA A 130 2.67 -1.43 -14.62
CA ALA A 130 2.23 -1.75 -13.27
C ALA A 130 1.33 -2.99 -13.22
N ALA A 131 0.46 -3.20 -14.21
CA ALA A 131 -0.33 -4.42 -14.29
C ALA A 131 0.57 -5.67 -14.35
N VAL A 132 1.64 -5.61 -15.16
CA VAL A 132 2.65 -6.67 -15.23
C VAL A 132 3.39 -6.83 -13.89
N ALA A 133 3.81 -5.73 -13.25
CA ALA A 133 4.49 -5.78 -11.96
C ALA A 133 3.62 -6.40 -10.84
N ILE A 134 2.33 -6.06 -10.79
CA ILE A 134 1.36 -6.63 -9.85
C ILE A 134 1.20 -8.13 -10.11
N ALA A 135 1.03 -8.54 -11.37
CA ALA A 135 0.89 -9.94 -11.72
C ALA A 135 2.13 -10.75 -11.31
N VAL A 136 3.33 -10.24 -11.58
CA VAL A 136 4.59 -10.86 -11.16
C VAL A 136 4.69 -10.96 -9.64
N PHE A 137 4.33 -9.90 -8.90
CA PHE A 137 4.35 -9.92 -7.44
C PHE A 137 3.40 -10.97 -6.87
N VAL A 138 2.14 -11.03 -7.34
CA VAL A 138 1.15 -12.01 -6.86
C VAL A 138 1.64 -13.44 -7.11
N VAL A 139 2.20 -13.72 -8.29
CA VAL A 139 2.75 -15.04 -8.62
C VAL A 139 3.91 -15.39 -7.69
N LEU A 140 4.88 -14.50 -7.53
CA LEU A 140 6.02 -14.72 -6.63
C LEU A 140 5.57 -14.93 -5.19
N TRP A 141 4.62 -14.12 -4.71
CA TRP A 141 4.10 -14.23 -3.37
C TRP A 141 3.42 -15.57 -3.10
N LEU A 142 2.55 -16.02 -4.02
CA LEU A 142 1.90 -17.34 -3.96
C LEU A 142 2.92 -18.49 -3.99
N VAL A 143 3.98 -18.38 -4.79
CA VAL A 143 5.06 -19.37 -4.85
C VAL A 143 5.89 -19.38 -3.57
N THR A 144 6.05 -18.23 -2.92
CA THR A 144 6.79 -18.15 -1.66
C THR A 144 5.98 -18.59 -0.46
N LEU A 145 4.65 -18.47 -0.44
CA LEU A 145 3.81 -18.87 0.70
C LEU A 145 4.09 -20.29 1.24
N PRO A 146 4.27 -21.33 0.40
CA PRO A 146 4.64 -22.68 0.84
C PRO A 146 6.00 -22.79 1.53
N LEU A 147 6.94 -21.86 1.26
CA LEU A 147 8.25 -21.84 1.93
C LEU A 147 8.17 -21.30 3.36
N TRP A 148 7.05 -20.67 3.71
CA TRP A 148 6.80 -20.09 5.04
C TRP A 148 5.95 -21.00 5.95
N LEU A 149 5.41 -22.10 5.40
CA LEU A 149 4.72 -23.15 6.14
C LEU A 149 5.69 -24.29 6.45
#